data_AF-A0A4Q5YSR3-F1
#
_entry.id   AF-A0A4Q5YSR3-F1
#
_cell.length_a   1.000
_cell.length_b   1.000
_cell.length_c   1.000
_cell.angle_alpha   90.00
_cell.angle_beta   90.00
_cell.angle_gamma   90.00
#
_symmetry.space_group_name_H-M   'P 1'
#
loop_
_entity.id
_entity.type
_entity.pdbx_description
1 polymer ?
#
loop_
_entity_poly.entity_id
_entity_poly.type
_entity_poly.pdbx_seq_one_letter_code
_entity_poly.pdbx_strand_id
1 'polypeptide(L)'
;MNYDFFADKADKLEVLEFLFKETDLQVYDLGSSYGQEICQYKTVEEIASKFDLEIDEFGTTFQLWTPRHKGKPIFTKVDLDPKRCNGHTFRYSTEGWGLIQLYFGGLKNNELKHSHIGHFNEKGALKWEGINSVNGLVSSWDWT
;
A
#
# COMPACT_ATOMS: atom_id res chain seq x y z
N MET A 1 3.94 5.51 12.76
CA MET A 1 2.80 5.94 13.60
C MET A 1 1.56 5.51 12.86
N ASN A 2 0.50 5.15 13.59
CA ASN A 2 -0.68 4.56 12.96
C ASN A 2 -1.87 5.47 13.20
N TYR A 3 -2.66 5.65 12.15
CA TYR A 3 -3.85 6.49 12.17
C TYR A 3 -5.01 5.73 11.57
N ASP A 4 -6.14 5.77 12.26
CA ASP A 4 -7.39 5.25 11.75
C ASP A 4 -8.34 6.43 11.48
N PHE A 5 -9.09 6.35 10.39
CA PHE A 5 -10.04 7.39 10.01
C PHE A 5 -11.24 6.78 9.29
N PHE A 6 -12.39 7.44 9.33
CA PHE A 6 -13.56 7.03 8.56
C PHE A 6 -13.64 7.88 7.30
N ALA A 7 -13.92 7.24 6.18
CA ALA A 7 -14.05 7.89 4.88
C ALA A 7 -15.08 7.13 4.06
N ASP A 8 -16.03 7.85 3.47
CA ASP A 8 -16.91 7.30 2.43
C ASP A 8 -16.22 7.34 1.06
N LYS A 9 -16.93 6.97 -0.02
CA LYS A 9 -16.37 7.02 -1.37
C LYS A 9 -15.83 8.39 -1.76
N ALA A 10 -16.56 9.46 -1.46
CA ALA A 10 -16.18 10.81 -1.86
C ALA A 10 -14.91 11.23 -1.12
N ASP A 11 -14.85 10.99 0.19
CA ASP A 11 -13.67 11.27 1.01
C ASP A 11 -12.42 10.54 0.48
N LYS A 12 -12.55 9.25 0.11
CA LYS A 12 -11.44 8.45 -0.45
C LYS A 12 -10.92 9.05 -1.75
N LEU A 13 -11.82 9.51 -2.62
CA LEU A 13 -11.43 10.15 -3.88
C LEU A 13 -10.70 11.47 -3.62
N GLU A 14 -11.15 12.27 -2.65
CA GLU A 14 -10.45 13.50 -2.25
C GLU A 14 -9.07 13.23 -1.66
N VAL A 15 -8.91 12.18 -0.84
CA VAL A 15 -7.60 11.75 -0.32
C VAL A 15 -6.67 11.37 -1.46
N LEU A 16 -7.13 10.55 -2.41
CA LEU A 16 -6.32 10.15 -3.56
C LEU A 16 -5.94 11.35 -4.43
N GLU A 17 -6.89 12.26 -4.66
CA GLU A 17 -6.66 13.47 -5.43
C GLU A 17 -5.60 14.37 -4.77
N PHE A 18 -5.68 14.54 -3.44
CA PHE A 18 -4.67 15.24 -2.66
C PHE A 18 -3.30 14.57 -2.78
N LEU A 19 -3.21 13.24 -2.68
CA LEU A 19 -1.95 12.52 -2.84
C LEU A 19 -1.30 12.80 -4.20
N PHE A 20 -2.08 12.77 -5.29
CA PHE A 20 -1.55 12.97 -6.64
C PHE A 20 -1.23 14.43 -6.97
N LYS A 21 -2.01 15.39 -6.46
CA LYS A 21 -1.85 16.81 -6.81
C LYS A 21 -0.94 17.59 -5.89
N GLU A 22 -0.98 17.30 -4.60
CA GLU A 22 -0.39 18.15 -3.57
C GLU A 22 0.84 17.50 -2.90
N THR A 23 1.17 16.26 -3.28
CA THR A 23 2.31 15.55 -2.70
C THR A 23 3.23 14.95 -3.75
N ASP A 24 4.39 14.48 -3.32
CA ASP A 24 5.35 13.72 -4.12
C ASP A 24 5.23 12.20 -3.89
N LEU A 25 4.14 11.76 -3.26
CA LEU A 25 3.89 10.35 -3.00
C LEU A 25 3.49 9.63 -4.29
N GLN A 26 4.11 8.48 -4.50
CA GLN A 26 3.81 7.55 -5.57
C GLN A 26 2.98 6.41 -4.99
N VAL A 27 1.89 6.07 -5.67
CA VAL A 27 0.91 5.08 -5.21
C VAL A 27 1.14 3.76 -5.95
N TYR A 28 1.39 2.68 -5.22
CA TYR A 28 1.58 1.34 -5.75
C TYR A 28 0.57 0.37 -5.17
N ASP A 29 0.37 -0.76 -5.86
CA ASP A 29 -0.27 -1.93 -5.25
C ASP A 29 0.43 -2.32 -3.95
N LEU A 30 -0.33 -2.65 -2.90
CA LEU A 30 0.23 -3.37 -1.75
C LEU A 30 0.79 -4.73 -2.20
N GLY A 31 -0.02 -5.47 -2.95
CA GLY A 31 0.37 -6.66 -3.68
C GLY A 31 -0.42 -6.76 -4.97
N SER A 32 0.21 -7.28 -6.02
CA SER A 32 -0.42 -7.37 -7.32
C SER A 32 -1.54 -8.42 -7.34
N SER A 33 -2.42 -8.31 -8.33
CA SER A 33 -3.27 -9.43 -8.72
C SER A 33 -2.43 -10.65 -9.10
N TYR A 34 -2.99 -11.85 -8.93
CA TYR A 34 -2.27 -13.08 -9.21
C TYR A 34 -1.73 -13.14 -10.65
N GLY A 35 -0.47 -13.51 -10.79
CA GLY A 35 0.24 -13.61 -12.07
C GLY A 35 0.57 -12.27 -12.74
N GLN A 36 0.34 -11.13 -12.08
CA GLN A 36 0.58 -9.79 -12.62
C GLN A 36 1.73 -9.10 -11.89
N GLU A 37 2.38 -8.15 -12.56
CA GLU A 37 3.35 -7.23 -11.98
C GLU A 37 2.66 -6.18 -11.08
N ILE A 38 3.44 -5.48 -10.25
CA ILE A 38 2.95 -4.36 -9.45
C ILE A 38 2.58 -3.19 -10.37
N CYS A 39 1.40 -2.62 -10.15
CA CYS A 39 0.99 -1.38 -10.81
C CYS A 39 1.40 -0.17 -9.96
N GLN A 40 1.88 0.87 -10.64
CA GLN A 40 1.93 2.22 -10.11
C GLN A 40 0.74 2.99 -10.68
N TYR A 41 0.00 3.68 -9.80
CA TYR A 41 -1.10 4.55 -10.18
C TYR A 41 -0.63 6.00 -10.23
N LYS A 42 -1.19 6.74 -11.16
CA LYS A 42 -0.85 8.16 -11.40
C LYS A 42 -2.07 9.07 -11.34
N THR A 43 -3.28 8.51 -11.34
CA THR A 43 -4.54 9.26 -11.34
C THR A 43 -5.60 8.56 -10.50
N VAL A 44 -6.60 9.34 -10.06
CA VAL A 44 -7.76 8.81 -9.35
C VAL A 44 -8.59 7.92 -10.27
N GLU A 45 -8.70 8.26 -11.55
CA GLU A 45 -9.46 7.50 -12.55
C GLU A 45 -8.91 6.09 -12.74
N GLU A 46 -7.59 5.92 -12.78
CA GLU A 46 -6.95 4.60 -12.85
C GLU A 46 -7.36 3.74 -11.65
N ILE A 47 -7.35 4.30 -10.45
CA ILE A 47 -7.75 3.58 -9.23
C ILE A 47 -9.26 3.28 -9.25
N ALA A 48 -10.11 4.27 -9.49
CA ALA A 48 -11.56 4.12 -9.46
C ALA A 48 -12.10 3.19 -10.56
N SER A 49 -11.36 3.02 -11.66
CA SER A 49 -11.70 2.06 -12.72
C SER A 49 -11.30 0.62 -12.38
N LYS A 50 -10.29 0.42 -11.54
CA LYS A 50 -9.73 -0.90 -11.19
C LYS A 50 -10.27 -1.46 -9.88
N PHE A 51 -10.55 -0.59 -8.91
CA PHE A 51 -10.91 -0.97 -7.55
C PHE A 51 -12.33 -0.55 -7.19
N ASP A 52 -12.99 -1.40 -6.42
CA ASP A 52 -14.20 -1.02 -5.71
C ASP A 52 -13.82 -0.33 -4.40
N LEU A 53 -13.97 0.99 -4.35
CA LEU A 53 -13.66 1.79 -3.16
C LEU A 53 -14.71 1.65 -2.05
N GLU A 54 -15.82 0.96 -2.30
CA GLU A 54 -16.89 0.74 -1.31
C GLU A 54 -16.83 -0.66 -0.70
N ILE A 55 -15.91 -1.51 -1.16
CA ILE A 55 -15.65 -2.82 -0.58
C ILE A 55 -15.36 -2.70 0.92
N ASP A 56 -15.71 -3.74 1.67
CA ASP A 56 -15.52 -3.84 3.12
C ASP A 56 -14.08 -3.53 3.58
N GLU A 57 -13.87 -3.51 4.90
CA GLU A 57 -12.59 -3.18 5.53
C GLU A 57 -11.36 -3.80 4.84
N PHE A 58 -10.43 -2.92 4.45
CA PHE A 58 -9.15 -3.25 3.82
C PHE A 58 -9.26 -4.04 2.50
N GLY A 59 -10.39 -3.94 1.80
CA GLY A 59 -10.50 -4.54 0.46
C GLY A 59 -9.79 -3.74 -0.65
N THR A 60 -9.49 -2.45 -0.43
CA THR A 60 -8.63 -1.65 -1.31
C THR A 60 -7.44 -1.11 -0.53
N THR A 61 -6.22 -1.50 -0.94
CA THR A 61 -4.99 -1.24 -0.19
C THR A 61 -3.83 -0.84 -1.09
N PHE A 62 -3.03 0.12 -0.63
CA PHE A 62 -1.90 0.69 -1.38
C PHE A 62 -0.65 0.79 -0.51
N GLN A 63 0.49 0.86 -1.19
CA GLN A 63 1.77 1.30 -0.63
C GLN A 63 2.13 2.65 -1.25
N LEU A 64 2.35 3.64 -0.41
CA LEU A 64 2.78 4.97 -0.79
C LEU A 64 4.28 5.11 -0.54
N TRP A 65 4.97 5.77 -1.47
CA TRP A 65 6.40 6.02 -1.37
C TRP A 65 6.75 7.42 -1.86
N THR A 66 7.65 8.11 -1.15
CA THR A 66 8.23 9.37 -1.61
C THR A 66 9.70 9.18 -1.97
N PRO A 67 10.18 9.76 -3.08
CA PRO A 67 11.60 9.84 -3.39
C PRO A 67 12.46 10.53 -2.31
N ARG A 68 11.85 11.38 -1.46
CA ARG A 68 12.56 12.07 -0.37
C ARG A 68 13.22 11.10 0.61
N HIS A 69 12.64 9.91 0.80
CA HIS A 69 13.21 8.90 1.68
C HIS A 69 14.45 8.20 1.10
N LYS A 70 14.90 8.48 -0.15
CA LYS A 70 16.05 7.90 -0.86
C LYS A 70 16.04 6.37 -1.09
N GLY A 71 15.66 5.58 -0.08
CA GLY A 71 15.36 4.17 -0.20
C GLY A 71 14.26 3.94 -1.22
N LYS A 72 14.31 2.81 -1.92
CA LYS A 72 13.41 2.49 -3.02
C LYS A 72 12.46 1.35 -2.64
N PRO A 73 11.22 1.35 -3.16
CA PRO A 73 10.35 0.18 -3.06
C PRO A 73 11.00 -1.01 -3.75
N ILE A 74 10.78 -2.19 -3.19
CA ILE A 74 11.23 -3.48 -3.72
C ILE A 74 9.99 -4.27 -4.10
N PHE A 75 9.96 -4.81 -5.31
CA PHE A 75 8.87 -5.66 -5.77
C PHE A 75 9.30 -7.11 -5.67
N THR A 76 8.79 -7.82 -4.67
CA THR A 76 9.19 -9.18 -4.36
C THR A 76 8.18 -10.16 -4.93
N LYS A 77 8.66 -11.11 -5.73
CA LYS A 77 7.83 -12.23 -6.19
C LYS A 77 7.53 -13.15 -5.01
N VAL A 78 6.24 -13.41 -4.79
CA VAL A 78 5.73 -14.33 -3.79
C VAL A 78 5.20 -15.55 -4.52
N ASP A 79 5.80 -16.71 -4.23
CA ASP A 79 5.30 -17.97 -4.76
C ASP A 79 3.98 -18.35 -4.06
N LEU A 80 3.02 -18.79 -4.87
CA LEU A 80 1.67 -19.14 -4.42
C LEU A 80 1.42 -20.64 -4.58
N ASP A 81 0.59 -21.20 -3.70
CA ASP A 81 0.00 -22.51 -3.91
C ASP A 81 -1.16 -22.38 -4.93
N PRO A 82 -1.02 -22.90 -6.17
CA PRO A 82 -2.03 -22.76 -7.20
C PRO A 82 -3.37 -23.41 -6.82
N LYS A 83 -3.38 -24.39 -5.89
CA LYS A 83 -4.63 -25.00 -5.40
C LYS A 83 -5.50 -24.02 -4.61
N ARG A 84 -4.89 -22.96 -4.06
CA ARG A 84 -5.57 -21.93 -3.24
C ARG A 84 -5.71 -20.59 -3.97
N CYS A 85 -5.08 -20.46 -5.14
CA CYS A 85 -4.96 -19.19 -5.86
C CYS A 85 -5.46 -19.30 -7.31
N ASN A 86 -6.52 -20.09 -7.54
CA ASN A 86 -7.16 -20.26 -8.85
C ASN A 86 -6.17 -20.66 -9.98
N GLY A 87 -5.20 -21.52 -9.66
CA GLY A 87 -4.19 -21.99 -10.62
C GLY A 87 -2.98 -21.07 -10.79
N HIS A 88 -2.99 -19.87 -10.21
CA HIS A 88 -1.84 -18.97 -10.28
C HIS A 88 -0.71 -19.40 -9.33
N THR A 89 0.53 -19.27 -9.80
CA THR A 89 1.72 -19.72 -9.08
C THR A 89 2.51 -18.59 -8.44
N PHE A 90 2.15 -17.34 -8.69
CA PHE A 90 2.82 -16.19 -8.09
C PHE A 90 1.95 -14.94 -8.01
N ARG A 91 2.37 -14.00 -7.17
CA ARG A 91 2.04 -12.58 -7.21
C ARG A 91 3.28 -11.77 -6.83
N TYR A 92 3.20 -10.45 -6.89
CA TYR A 92 4.23 -9.59 -6.31
C TYR A 92 3.71 -8.86 -5.07
N SER A 93 4.63 -8.51 -4.18
CA SER A 93 4.41 -7.64 -3.02
C SER A 93 5.28 -6.40 -3.15
N THR A 94 4.78 -5.25 -2.72
CA THR A 94 5.56 -4.02 -2.60
C THR A 94 6.11 -3.89 -1.19
N GLU A 95 7.42 -3.95 -1.07
CA GLU A 95 8.17 -4.03 0.19
C GLU A 95 9.12 -2.83 0.34
N GLY A 96 9.45 -2.49 1.58
CA GLY A 96 10.39 -1.41 1.89
C GLY A 96 10.21 -0.85 3.31
N TRP A 97 11.26 -0.24 3.86
CA TRP A 97 11.22 0.25 5.24
C TRP A 97 10.39 1.52 5.42
N GLY A 98 10.56 2.50 4.54
CA GLY A 98 9.90 3.82 4.62
C GLY A 98 8.66 3.93 3.74
N LEU A 99 7.97 2.82 3.49
CA LEU A 99 6.67 2.82 2.82
C LEU A 99 5.56 3.21 3.80
N ILE A 100 4.53 3.85 3.28
CA ILE A 100 3.31 4.21 4.01
C ILE A 100 2.18 3.34 3.47
N GLN A 101 1.57 2.57 4.35
CA GLN A 101 0.42 1.74 4.05
C GLN A 101 -0.83 2.62 4.08
N LEU A 102 -1.65 2.57 3.02
CA LEU A 102 -2.95 3.21 2.97
C LEU A 102 -4.01 2.14 2.67
N TYR A 103 -4.81 1.81 3.67
CA TYR A 103 -5.87 0.80 3.56
C TYR A 103 -7.21 1.48 3.72
N PHE A 104 -8.05 1.43 2.69
CA PHE A 104 -9.38 2.00 2.81
C PHE A 104 -10.35 1.03 3.46
N GLY A 105 -11.17 1.57 4.36
CA GLY A 105 -12.41 0.94 4.80
C GLY A 105 -13.54 1.15 3.79
N GLY A 106 -14.65 0.43 3.97
CA GLY A 106 -15.83 0.50 3.12
C GLY A 106 -17.09 0.95 3.84
N LEU A 107 -18.16 1.13 3.07
CA LEU A 107 -19.52 1.20 3.60
C LEU A 107 -20.20 -0.14 3.42
N LYS A 108 -20.46 -0.86 4.50
CA LYS A 108 -21.15 -2.15 4.46
C LYS A 108 -22.28 -2.18 5.47
N ASN A 109 -23.47 -2.58 5.03
CA ASN A 109 -24.67 -2.65 5.87
C ASN A 109 -24.95 -1.32 6.62
N ASN A 110 -24.76 -0.17 5.96
CA ASN A 110 -24.85 1.18 6.53
C ASN A 110 -23.87 1.48 7.67
N GLU A 111 -22.78 0.73 7.77
CA GLU A 111 -21.70 0.98 8.72
C GLU A 111 -20.42 1.33 7.95
N LEU A 112 -19.85 2.50 8.26
CA LEU A 112 -18.52 2.87 7.76
C LEU A 112 -17.47 2.11 8.55
N LYS A 113 -16.63 1.37 7.84
CA LYS A 113 -15.43 0.74 8.40
C LYS A 113 -14.26 1.70 8.34
N HIS A 114 -13.36 1.55 9.31
CA HIS A 114 -12.20 2.43 9.39
C HIS A 114 -11.22 2.14 8.25
N SER A 115 -10.69 3.21 7.70
CA SER A 115 -9.47 3.21 6.91
C SER A 115 -8.27 3.32 7.85
N HIS A 116 -7.11 2.86 7.40
CA HIS A 116 -5.88 2.79 8.17
C HIS A 116 -4.71 3.39 7.38
N ILE A 117 -3.89 4.17 8.08
CA ILE A 117 -2.57 4.60 7.63
C ILE A 117 -1.53 4.06 8.61
N GLY A 118 -0.59 3.28 8.10
CA GLY A 118 0.47 2.67 8.89
C GLY A 118 1.84 2.94 8.27
N HIS A 119 2.86 3.18 9.10
CA HIS A 119 4.23 3.26 8.62
C HIS A 119 5.23 3.03 9.74
N PHE A 120 6.41 2.53 9.38
CA PHE A 120 7.54 2.51 10.30
C PHE A 120 8.11 3.92 10.49
N ASN A 121 8.63 4.16 11.69
CA ASN A 121 9.70 5.12 11.90
C ASN A 121 11.04 4.37 11.94
N GLU A 122 12.15 5.09 11.93
CA GLU A 122 13.49 4.50 11.94
C GLU A 122 13.67 3.47 13.06
N LYS A 123 13.28 3.84 14.29
CA LYS A 123 13.34 2.95 15.46
C LYS A 123 12.53 1.66 15.26
N GLY A 124 11.38 1.75 14.61
CA GLY A 124 10.54 0.60 14.28
C GLY A 124 11.20 -0.28 13.25
N ALA A 125 11.73 0.29 12.18
CA ALA A 125 12.43 -0.44 11.12
C ALA A 125 13.69 -1.15 11.65
N LEU A 126 14.51 -0.48 12.48
CA LEU A 126 15.72 -1.06 13.09
C LEU A 126 15.45 -2.32 13.92
N LYS A 127 14.27 -2.43 14.57
CA LYS A 127 13.90 -3.64 15.31
C LYS A 127 13.72 -4.85 14.39
N TRP A 128 13.38 -4.62 13.12
CA TRP A 128 13.10 -5.66 12.14
C TRP A 128 14.23 -5.89 11.15
N GLU A 129 15.24 -5.02 11.10
CA GLU A 129 16.36 -5.10 10.14
C GLU A 129 17.06 -6.47 10.15
N GLY A 130 17.30 -7.04 11.35
CA GLY A 130 17.93 -8.36 11.47
C GLY A 130 17.02 -9.55 11.16
N ILE A 131 15.72 -9.32 10.97
CA ILE A 131 14.70 -10.37 10.72
C ILE A 131 14.26 -10.35 9.25
N ASN A 132 14.07 -9.15 8.67
CA ASN A 132 13.67 -8.98 7.28
C ASN A 132 14.91 -8.79 6.40
N SER A 133 15.29 -9.84 5.68
CA SER A 133 16.41 -9.80 4.74
C SER A 133 16.08 -9.16 3.39
N VAL A 134 14.81 -8.87 3.11
CA VAL A 134 14.34 -8.37 1.80
C VAL A 134 14.54 -6.87 1.68
N ASN A 135 14.23 -6.11 2.74
CA ASN A 135 14.17 -4.64 2.68
C ASN A 135 15.54 -3.95 2.71
N GLY A 136 16.64 -4.72 2.79
CA GLY A 136 17.99 -4.19 2.91
C GLY A 136 18.24 -3.45 4.23
N LEU A 137 19.23 -2.56 4.23
CA LEU A 137 19.60 -1.80 5.42
C LEU A 137 18.62 -0.64 5.66
N VAL A 138 18.17 -0.45 6.89
CA VAL A 138 17.35 0.68 7.35
C VAL A 138 18.08 2.00 7.15
N SER A 139 19.42 2.00 7.27
CA SER A 139 20.29 3.16 7.03
C SER A 139 20.37 3.60 5.57
N SER A 140 19.81 2.82 4.63
CA SER A 140 19.67 3.24 3.24
C SER A 140 18.50 4.21 3.00
N TRP A 141 17.63 4.37 4.00
CA TRP A 141 16.49 5.27 3.98
C TRP A 141 16.81 6.55 4.73
N ASP A 142 16.31 7.67 4.21
CA ASP A 142 16.31 8.97 4.84
C ASP A 142 15.04 9.11 5.69
N TRP A 143 15.22 9.24 7.00
CA TRP A 143 14.15 9.28 8.00
C TRP A 143 13.88 10.70 8.51
N THR A 144 14.51 11.71 7.88
CA THR A 144 14.45 13.12 8.29
C THR A 144 13.41 13.96 7.54
#